data_AF-A0A381S207-F1
#
_entry.id   AF-A0A381S207-F1
#
_cell.length_a   1.000
_cell.length_b   1.000
_cell.length_c   1.000
_cell.angle_alpha   90.00
_cell.angle_beta   90.00
_cell.angle_gamma   90.00
#
_symmetry.space_group_name_H-M   'P 1'
#
loop_
_entity.id
_entity.type
_entity.pdbx_description
1 polymer ?
#
loop_
_entity_poly.entity_id
_entity_poly.type
_entity_poly.pdbx_seq_one_letter_code
_entity_poly.pdbx_strand_id
1 'polypeptide(L)'
;MLVLAIVSVVLIAAQRPLLEFHRIAVLEQQKEVLQGDFQRFLLLLKSELIQAGYALSSGSETAVEISTHSLVFKADRNRDGDVADTREKIAYRYDPETKVLYRKSGNAAYQTLIESIYDLKFEIAQAPPQTCIKVSVQVIIDAPEQETVLCQLVW
;
A
#
# COMPACT_ATOMS: atom_id res chain seq x y z
N MET A 1 -26.99 -3.87 52.27
CA MET A 1 -27.79 -4.12 51.05
C MET A 1 -27.75 -2.93 50.09
N LEU A 2 -28.08 -1.71 50.52
CA LEU A 2 -28.11 -0.52 49.63
C LEU A 2 -26.74 -0.18 48.99
N VAL A 3 -25.65 -0.25 49.75
CA VAL A 3 -24.28 0.06 49.28
C VAL A 3 -23.82 -0.92 48.18
N LEU A 4 -24.12 -2.22 48.33
CA LEU A 4 -23.77 -3.23 47.33
C LEU A 4 -24.54 -3.05 46.02
N ALA A 5 -25.80 -2.60 46.10
CA ALA A 5 -26.60 -2.28 44.93
C ALA A 5 -26.04 -1.07 44.18
N ILE A 6 -25.63 -0.02 44.90
CA ILE A 6 -25.00 1.17 44.29
C ILE A 6 -23.68 0.80 43.61
N VAL A 7 -22.82 0.02 44.27
CA VAL A 7 -21.54 -0.43 43.70
C VAL A 7 -21.76 -1.28 42.44
N SER A 8 -22.76 -2.18 42.43
CA SER A 8 -23.10 -2.97 41.24
C SER A 8 -23.58 -2.11 40.07
N VAL A 9 -24.42 -1.10 40.33
CA VAL A 9 -24.91 -0.19 39.28
C VAL A 9 -23.75 0.62 38.69
N VAL A 10 -22.83 1.11 39.52
CA VAL A 10 -21.64 1.84 39.07
C VAL A 10 -20.71 0.95 38.24
N LEU A 11 -20.48 -0.31 38.65
CA LEU A 11 -19.67 -1.26 37.89
C LEU A 11 -20.28 -1.59 36.52
N ILE A 12 -21.59 -1.82 36.46
CA ILE A 12 -22.30 -2.10 35.19
C ILE A 12 -22.28 -0.85 34.28
N ALA A 13 -22.45 0.34 34.86
CA ALA A 13 -22.38 1.60 34.11
C ALA A 13 -20.98 1.87 33.56
N ALA A 14 -19.92 1.47 34.25
CA ALA A 14 -18.53 1.65 33.82
C ALA A 14 -18.06 0.65 32.74
N GLN A 15 -18.74 -0.50 32.59
CA GLN A 15 -18.35 -1.52 31.59
C GLN A 15 -18.50 -1.05 30.14
N ARG A 16 -19.60 -0.37 29.81
CA ARG A 16 -19.86 0.13 28.46
C ARG A 16 -18.82 1.16 27.97
N PRO A 17 -18.54 2.25 28.73
CA PRO A 17 -17.53 3.20 28.32
C PRO A 17 -16.13 2.57 28.26
N LEU A 18 -15.78 1.64 29.17
CA LEU A 18 -14.50 0.94 29.12
C LEU A 18 -14.32 0.11 27.83
N LEU A 19 -15.36 -0.60 27.40
CA LEU A 19 -15.35 -1.36 26.15
C LEU A 19 -15.22 -0.44 24.92
N GLU A 20 -15.91 0.70 24.93
CA GLU A 20 -15.78 1.71 23.87
C GLU A 20 -14.36 2.30 23.81
N PHE A 21 -13.77 2.66 24.95
CA PHE A 21 -12.39 3.11 25.01
C PHE A 21 -11.42 2.06 24.46
N HIS A 22 -11.61 0.79 24.83
CA HIS A 22 -10.76 -0.29 24.33
C HIS A 22 -10.90 -0.47 22.81
N ARG A 23 -12.13 -0.40 22.29
CA ARG A 23 -12.39 -0.48 20.84
C ARG A 23 -11.73 0.68 20.09
N ILE A 24 -11.85 1.90 20.60
CA ILE A 24 -11.22 3.09 20.00
C ILE A 24 -9.70 2.96 20.02
N ALA A 25 -9.12 2.54 21.14
CA ALA A 25 -7.68 2.35 21.27
C ALA A 25 -7.14 1.30 20.27
N VAL A 26 -7.85 0.18 20.10
CA VAL A 26 -7.47 -0.85 19.12
C VAL A 26 -7.55 -0.33 17.69
N LEU A 27 -8.60 0.41 17.33
CA LEU A 27 -8.73 1.00 16.00
C LEU A 27 -7.63 2.02 15.71
N GLU A 28 -7.28 2.86 16.69
CA GLU A 28 -6.20 3.84 16.52
C GLU A 28 -4.84 3.15 16.37
N GLN A 29 -4.59 2.10 17.16
CA GLN A 29 -3.37 1.30 17.02
C GLN A 29 -3.29 0.62 15.64
N GLN A 30 -4.38 0.04 15.15
CA GLN A 30 -4.42 -0.55 13.80
C GLN A 30 -4.11 0.47 12.72
N LYS A 31 -4.68 1.68 12.85
CA LYS A 31 -4.43 2.79 11.94
C LYS A 31 -2.96 3.21 11.93
N GLU A 32 -2.32 3.33 13.09
CA GLU A 32 -0.89 3.69 13.18
C GLU A 32 0.01 2.63 12.53
N VAL A 33 -0.26 1.34 12.80
CA VAL A 33 0.48 0.23 12.18
C VAL A 33 0.34 0.28 10.67
N LEU A 34 -0.89 0.42 10.18
CA LEU A 34 -1.17 0.44 8.74
C LEU A 34 -0.58 1.67 8.04
N GLN A 35 -0.54 2.83 8.72
CA GLN A 35 0.17 4.01 8.23
C GLN A 35 1.68 3.75 8.12
N GLY A 36 2.28 3.12 9.13
CA GLY A 36 3.70 2.75 9.10
C GLY A 36 4.03 1.78 7.96
N ASP A 37 3.16 0.78 7.74
CA ASP A 37 3.32 -0.17 6.64
C ASP A 37 3.13 0.49 5.28
N PHE A 38 2.17 1.41 5.16
CA PHE A 38 1.98 2.20 3.94
C PHE A 38 3.21 3.08 3.63
N GLN A 39 3.83 3.71 4.63
CA GLN A 39 5.07 4.47 4.43
C GLN A 39 6.22 3.57 3.94
N ARG A 40 6.36 2.36 4.50
CA ARG A 40 7.35 1.37 4.03
C ARG A 40 7.08 0.96 2.59
N PHE A 41 5.81 0.74 2.24
CA PHE A 41 5.41 0.48 0.87
C PHE A 41 5.77 1.62 -0.07
N LEU A 42 5.49 2.88 0.28
CA LEU A 42 5.85 4.03 -0.56
C LEU A 42 7.36 4.13 -0.78
N LEU A 43 8.18 3.83 0.23
CA LEU A 43 9.64 3.79 0.09
C LEU A 43 10.09 2.69 -0.88
N LEU A 44 9.51 1.49 -0.74
CA LEU A 44 9.80 0.37 -1.65
C LEU A 44 9.37 0.71 -3.08
N LEU A 45 8.15 1.21 -3.26
CA LEU A 45 7.58 1.63 -4.53
C LEU A 45 8.45 2.68 -5.22
N LYS A 46 8.89 3.70 -4.46
CA LYS A 46 9.82 4.72 -4.96
C LYS A 46 11.15 4.12 -5.42
N SER A 47 11.71 3.19 -4.65
CA SER A 47 13.00 2.56 -4.99
C SER A 47 12.96 1.75 -6.30
N GLU A 48 11.80 1.17 -6.61
CA GLU A 48 11.59 0.38 -7.82
C GLU A 48 11.23 1.28 -9.00
N LEU A 49 10.43 2.31 -8.79
CA LEU A 49 10.15 3.34 -9.78
C LEU A 49 11.42 4.03 -10.26
N ILE A 50 12.38 4.31 -9.35
CA ILE A 50 13.69 4.87 -9.71
C ILE A 50 14.47 3.96 -10.67
N GLN A 51 14.36 2.64 -10.49
CA GLN A 51 15.06 1.65 -11.30
C GLN A 51 14.29 1.27 -12.57
N ALA A 52 13.01 1.64 -12.68
CA ALA A 52 12.20 1.36 -13.85
C ALA A 52 12.83 1.98 -15.10
N GLY A 53 12.81 1.23 -16.20
CA GLY A 53 13.40 1.65 -17.47
C GLY A 53 14.90 1.42 -17.58
N TYR A 54 15.57 0.98 -16.52
CA TYR A 54 17.02 0.71 -16.57
C TYR A 54 17.33 -0.36 -17.62
N ALA A 55 18.26 -0.01 -18.52
CA ALA A 55 18.77 -0.81 -19.64
C ALA A 55 17.69 -1.45 -20.54
N LEU A 56 16.45 -0.97 -20.49
CA LEU A 56 15.44 -1.41 -21.45
C LEU A 56 15.86 -0.98 -22.85
N SER A 57 15.98 -1.93 -23.78
CA SER A 57 16.25 -1.62 -25.18
C SER A 57 15.15 -0.70 -25.70
N SER A 58 15.54 0.50 -26.16
CA SER A 58 14.62 1.55 -26.59
C SER A 58 13.73 1.08 -27.74
N GLY A 59 12.49 0.66 -27.44
CA GLY A 59 11.47 0.44 -28.48
C GLY A 59 10.42 -0.65 -28.23
N SER A 60 10.63 -1.61 -27.34
CA SER A 60 9.69 -2.75 -27.18
C SER A 60 8.91 -2.78 -25.87
N GLU A 61 9.46 -2.24 -24.78
CA GLU A 61 8.94 -2.45 -23.43
C GLU A 61 8.63 -1.12 -22.73
N THR A 62 7.44 -1.04 -22.11
CA THR A 62 7.05 0.12 -21.30
C THR A 62 7.61 -0.06 -19.89
N ALA A 63 8.42 0.89 -19.43
CA ALA A 63 9.09 0.83 -18.12
C ALA A 63 8.11 0.71 -16.94
N VAL A 64 6.95 1.36 -17.05
CA VAL A 64 5.93 1.44 -16.02
C VAL A 64 4.55 1.22 -16.63
N GLU A 65 3.84 0.19 -16.18
CA GLU A 65 2.44 -0.07 -16.55
C GLU A 65 1.54 0.22 -15.36
N ILE A 66 0.47 0.99 -15.57
CA ILE A 66 -0.39 1.52 -14.51
C ILE A 66 -1.84 1.21 -14.83
N SER A 67 -2.56 0.72 -13.83
CA SER A 67 -4.01 0.60 -13.81
C SER A 67 -4.51 0.95 -12.40
N THR A 68 -5.81 1.13 -12.22
CA THR A 68 -6.40 1.56 -10.95
C THR A 68 -5.92 0.74 -9.74
N HIS A 69 -5.75 -0.58 -9.88
CA HIS A 69 -5.37 -1.45 -8.76
C HIS A 69 -4.08 -2.26 -9.01
N SER A 70 -3.32 -1.94 -10.06
CA SER A 70 -2.05 -2.63 -10.30
C SER A 70 -0.99 -1.74 -10.92
N LEU A 71 0.25 -2.01 -10.54
CA LEU A 71 1.45 -1.36 -11.03
C LEU A 71 2.44 -2.43 -11.46
N VAL A 72 3.11 -2.20 -12.59
CA VAL A 72 4.23 -3.05 -13.02
C VAL A 72 5.42 -2.16 -13.35
N PHE A 73 6.58 -2.53 -12.81
CA PHE A 73 7.87 -1.93 -13.12
C PHE A 73 8.72 -2.94 -13.88
N LYS A 74 9.35 -2.47 -14.96
CA LYS A 74 10.26 -3.26 -15.78
C LYS A 74 11.64 -2.61 -15.84
N ALA A 75 12.68 -3.41 -15.70
CA ALA A 75 14.07 -3.00 -15.77
C ALA A 75 14.93 -4.22 -16.10
N ASP A 76 15.77 -4.12 -17.13
CA ASP A 76 16.75 -5.16 -17.48
C ASP A 76 18.00 -4.94 -16.61
N ARG A 77 18.07 -5.60 -15.46
CA ARG A 77 19.11 -5.33 -14.44
C ARG A 77 20.38 -6.10 -14.71
N ASN A 78 20.27 -7.26 -15.34
CA ASN A 78 21.41 -8.12 -15.67
C ASN A 78 21.99 -7.82 -17.07
N ARG A 79 21.28 -7.04 -17.90
CA ARG A 79 21.63 -6.63 -19.27
C ARG A 79 21.69 -7.78 -20.27
N ASP A 80 20.86 -8.80 -20.09
CA ASP A 80 20.78 -9.92 -21.02
C ASP A 80 19.80 -9.68 -22.18
N GLY A 81 19.06 -8.57 -22.15
CA GLY A 81 18.14 -8.15 -23.20
C GLY A 81 16.69 -8.59 -22.96
N ASP A 82 16.35 -9.13 -21.79
CA ASP A 82 14.96 -9.39 -21.39
C ASP A 82 14.59 -8.79 -20.02
N VAL A 83 13.40 -9.15 -19.50
CA VAL A 83 12.89 -8.69 -18.18
C VAL A 83 12.22 -9.83 -17.40
N ALA A 84 12.59 -11.07 -17.73
CA ALA A 84 11.97 -12.27 -17.17
C ALA A 84 12.53 -12.64 -15.79
N ASP A 85 13.69 -12.10 -15.45
CA ASP A 85 14.41 -12.44 -14.24
C ASP A 85 13.80 -11.86 -12.97
N THR A 86 14.24 -12.44 -11.85
CA THR A 86 13.88 -11.93 -10.53
C THR A 86 14.45 -10.52 -10.38
N ARG A 87 13.59 -9.59 -9.93
CA ARG A 87 13.85 -8.14 -9.75
C ARG A 87 13.78 -7.31 -11.02
N GLU A 88 13.51 -7.91 -12.17
CA GLU A 88 13.41 -7.19 -13.44
C GLU A 88 11.99 -6.80 -13.78
N LYS A 89 11.03 -7.69 -13.47
CA LYS A 89 9.61 -7.39 -13.48
C LYS A 89 9.04 -7.39 -12.07
N ILE A 90 8.77 -6.21 -11.51
CA ILE A 90 8.07 -6.09 -10.24
C ILE A 90 6.60 -5.77 -10.50
N ALA A 91 5.68 -6.47 -9.84
CA ALA A 91 4.26 -6.17 -9.96
C ALA A 91 3.58 -6.05 -8.60
N TYR A 92 2.76 -5.02 -8.46
CA TYR A 92 1.85 -4.80 -7.35
C TYR A 92 0.42 -5.04 -7.81
N ARG A 93 -0.38 -5.61 -6.94
CA ARG A 93 -1.82 -5.76 -7.16
C ARG A 93 -2.55 -5.54 -5.86
N TYR A 94 -3.41 -4.53 -5.82
CA TYR A 94 -4.38 -4.37 -4.77
C TYR A 94 -5.66 -5.12 -5.13
N ASP A 95 -6.23 -5.81 -4.16
CA ASP A 95 -7.52 -6.46 -4.28
C ASP A 95 -8.52 -5.72 -3.38
N PRO A 96 -9.48 -4.98 -3.96
CA PRO A 96 -10.46 -4.21 -3.19
C PRO A 96 -11.50 -5.09 -2.48
N GLU A 97 -11.65 -6.37 -2.85
CA GLU A 97 -12.55 -7.30 -2.17
C GLU A 97 -11.91 -7.82 -0.88
N THR A 98 -10.66 -8.26 -0.97
CA THR A 98 -9.93 -8.80 0.19
C THR A 98 -9.20 -7.73 1.01
N LYS A 99 -9.10 -6.49 0.49
CA LYS A 99 -8.41 -5.37 1.15
C LYS A 99 -6.92 -5.61 1.35
N VAL A 100 -6.30 -6.37 0.43
CA VAL A 100 -4.90 -6.78 0.50
C VAL A 100 -4.10 -6.23 -0.68
N LEU A 101 -2.94 -5.66 -0.38
CA LEU A 101 -1.92 -5.31 -1.37
C LEU A 101 -0.90 -6.45 -1.47
N TYR A 102 -0.72 -6.95 -2.69
CA TYR A 102 0.25 -7.98 -3.02
C TYR A 102 1.42 -7.43 -3.83
N ARG A 103 2.58 -8.06 -3.69
CA ARG A 103 3.77 -7.80 -4.51
C ARG A 103 4.34 -9.11 -5.05
N LYS A 104 4.84 -9.10 -6.28
CA LYS A 104 5.66 -10.17 -6.86
C LYS A 104 6.88 -9.61 -7.58
N SER A 105 7.89 -10.46 -7.74
CA SER A 105 9.15 -10.16 -8.42
C SER A 105 9.49 -11.29 -9.39
N GLY A 106 9.64 -10.99 -10.68
CA GLY A 106 9.82 -11.96 -11.75
C GLY A 106 8.65 -12.96 -11.79
N ASN A 107 9.00 -14.25 -11.93
CA ASN A 107 8.05 -15.36 -12.00
C ASN A 107 7.62 -15.92 -10.63
N ALA A 108 7.96 -15.25 -9.53
CA ALA A 108 7.54 -15.67 -8.20
C ALA A 108 6.02 -15.52 -7.99
N ALA A 109 5.49 -16.28 -7.02
CA ALA A 109 4.12 -16.09 -6.55
C ALA A 109 3.94 -14.72 -5.89
N TYR A 110 2.70 -14.22 -5.89
CA TYR A 110 2.35 -13.02 -5.15
C TYR A 110 2.50 -13.26 -3.65
N GLN A 111 3.15 -12.31 -2.98
CA GLN A 111 3.29 -12.25 -1.53
C GLN A 111 2.40 -11.12 -1.00
N THR A 112 1.74 -11.36 0.12
CA THR A 112 1.04 -10.32 0.87
C THR A 112 2.05 -9.28 1.35
N LEU A 113 1.78 -8.02 1.03
CA LEU A 113 2.62 -6.89 1.45
C LEU A 113 1.96 -6.10 2.59
N ILE A 114 0.68 -5.76 2.43
CA ILE A 114 -0.10 -5.04 3.43
C ILE A 114 -1.53 -5.59 3.41
N GLU A 115 -2.10 -5.81 4.57
CA GLU A 115 -3.48 -6.27 4.74
C GLU A 115 -4.36 -5.16 5.31
N SER A 116 -5.68 -5.30 5.15
CA SER A 116 -6.70 -4.44 5.75
C SER A 116 -6.64 -2.97 5.30
N ILE A 117 -6.18 -2.69 4.09
CA ILE A 117 -6.26 -1.34 3.51
C ILE A 117 -7.70 -1.09 3.05
N TYR A 118 -8.36 -0.05 3.55
CA TYR A 118 -9.76 0.20 3.17
C TYR A 118 -9.92 0.51 1.67
N ASP A 119 -9.09 1.39 1.13
CA ASP A 119 -9.02 1.66 -0.30
C ASP A 119 -7.60 2.04 -0.76
N LEU A 120 -7.23 1.65 -1.98
CA LEU A 120 -5.94 1.96 -2.58
C LEU A 120 -6.06 2.00 -4.09
N LYS A 121 -5.70 3.13 -4.69
CA LYS A 121 -5.71 3.32 -6.14
C LYS A 121 -4.40 3.89 -6.66
N PHE A 122 -4.09 3.52 -7.89
CA PHE A 122 -2.96 4.03 -8.65
C PHE A 122 -3.44 4.74 -9.90
N GLU A 123 -2.84 5.90 -10.17
CA GLU A 123 -3.17 6.73 -11.32
C GLU A 123 -1.89 7.28 -11.95
N ILE A 124 -1.93 7.53 -13.25
CA ILE A 124 -0.87 8.26 -13.93
C ILE A 124 -1.02 9.73 -13.56
N ALA A 125 -0.03 10.28 -12.84
CA ALA A 125 0.03 11.71 -12.55
C ALA A 125 0.66 12.48 -13.72
N GLN A 126 1.67 11.89 -14.36
CA GLN A 126 2.36 12.47 -15.50
C GLN A 126 2.90 11.36 -16.41
N ALA A 127 2.73 11.55 -17.72
CA ALA A 127 3.23 10.66 -18.76
C ALA A 127 4.65 11.11 -19.22
N PRO A 128 5.36 10.33 -20.07
CA PRO A 128 6.74 10.61 -20.50
C PRO A 128 6.97 12.07 -20.95
N PRO A 129 8.18 12.64 -20.72
CA PRO A 129 9.45 11.94 -20.48
C PRO A 129 9.75 11.53 -19.03
N GLN A 130 8.97 12.00 -18.05
CA GLN A 130 9.09 11.57 -16.65
C GLN A 130 7.77 10.95 -16.20
N THR A 131 7.77 9.63 -15.97
CA THR A 131 6.56 8.95 -15.48
C THR A 131 6.38 9.23 -13.99
N CYS A 132 5.23 9.80 -13.62
CA CYS A 132 4.84 9.99 -12.23
C CYS A 132 3.55 9.22 -11.92
N ILE A 133 3.51 8.62 -10.74
CA ILE A 133 2.43 7.79 -10.23
C ILE A 133 1.80 8.52 -9.06
N LYS A 134 0.49 8.73 -9.11
CA LYS A 134 -0.29 9.13 -7.96
C LYS A 134 -0.79 7.86 -7.26
N VAL A 135 -0.44 7.74 -5.99
CA VAL A 135 -0.93 6.69 -5.10
C VAL A 135 -1.90 7.35 -4.14
N SER A 136 -3.15 6.92 -4.14
CA SER A 136 -4.14 7.41 -3.19
C SER A 136 -4.58 6.26 -2.30
N VAL A 137 -4.56 6.48 -0.99
CA VAL A 137 -4.89 5.46 0.01
C VAL A 137 -5.91 5.98 1.00
N GLN A 138 -6.82 5.12 1.38
CA GLN A 138 -7.66 5.30 2.55
C GLN A 138 -7.39 4.12 3.49
N VAL A 139 -6.85 4.44 4.66
CA VAL A 139 -6.34 3.44 5.62
C VAL A 139 -7.49 2.73 6.33
N ILE A 140 -8.50 3.48 6.77
CA ILE A 140 -9.75 3.01 7.39
C ILE A 140 -10.93 3.85 6.85
N ILE A 141 -12.16 3.34 6.98
CA ILE A 141 -13.38 3.95 6.39
C ILE A 141 -13.59 5.44 6.74
N ASP A 142 -13.25 5.85 7.96
CA ASP A 142 -13.44 7.23 8.44
C ASP A 142 -12.15 8.07 8.37
N ALA A 143 -11.04 7.52 7.87
CA ALA A 143 -9.82 8.29 7.65
C ALA A 143 -9.93 9.08 6.35
N PRO A 144 -9.35 10.30 6.28
CA PRO A 144 -9.24 11.02 5.03
C PRO A 144 -8.38 10.24 4.03
N GLU A 145 -8.74 10.32 2.76
CA GLU A 145 -7.90 9.84 1.67
C GLU A 145 -6.57 10.63 1.67
N GLN A 146 -5.46 9.91 1.55
CA GLN A 146 -4.12 10.47 1.47
C GLN A 146 -3.59 10.23 0.06
N GLU A 147 -3.07 11.27 -0.59
CA GLU A 147 -2.47 11.18 -1.91
C GLU A 147 -0.97 11.40 -1.83
N THR A 148 -0.19 10.60 -2.57
CA THR A 148 1.25 10.76 -2.72
C THR A 148 1.63 10.61 -4.17
N VAL A 149 2.38 11.57 -4.70
CA VAL A 149 2.92 11.50 -6.06
C VAL A 149 4.39 11.07 -6.00
N LEU A 150 4.72 10.00 -6.73
CA LEU A 150 6.09 9.51 -6.88
C LEU A 150 6.49 9.59 -8.35
N CYS A 151 7.67 10.15 -8.63
CA CYS A 151 8.17 10.29 -9.99
C CYS A 151 9.42 9.45 -10.21
N GLN A 152 9.56 8.93 -11.43
CA GLN A 152 10.79 8.34 -11.95
C GLN A 152 11.91 9.39 -11.98
N LEU A 153 13.16 8.99 -11.77
CA LEU A 153 14.30 9.87 -12.01
C LEU A 153 14.53 10.00 -13.52
N VAL A 154 14.70 11.25 -13.98
CA VAL A 154 15.15 11.54 -15.34
C VAL A 154 16.68 11.46 -15.32
N TRP A 155 17.25 10.59 -16.15
CA TRP A 155 18.69 10.38 -16.29
C TRP A 155 19.21 11.03 -17.56
#